data_AF-A0A1J4NMA2-F1
#
_entry.id   AF-A0A1J4NMA2-F1
#
_cell.length_a   1.000
_cell.length_b   1.000
_cell.length_c   1.000
_cell.angle_alpha   90.00
_cell.angle_beta   90.00
_cell.angle_gamma   90.00
#
_symmetry.space_group_name_H-M   'P 1'
#
loop_
_entity.id
_entity.type
_entity.pdbx_description
1 polymer ?
#
loop_
_entity_poly.entity_id
_entity_poly.type
_entity_poly.pdbx_seq_one_letter_code
_entity_poly.pdbx_strand_id
1 'polypeptide(L)' 'MSPFATDTLNLLSDRELEVLGHLAEGHTYTSIARRMNLSPHTVDTYLRRIRGKAGVSNRAHLMLLALQATRLPEFGLTQV' A
#
# COMPACT_ATOMS: atom_id res chain seq x y z
N MET A 1 2.91 7.39 -19.05
CA MET A 1 3.37 6.72 -17.82
C MET A 1 4.02 7.77 -16.95
N SER A 2 3.50 8.02 -15.74
CA SER A 2 4.13 8.98 -14.83
C SER A 2 5.34 8.32 -14.16
N PRO A 3 6.57 8.78 -14.39
CA PRO A 3 7.79 8.15 -13.87
C PRO A 3 7.94 8.23 -12.34
N PHE A 4 7.11 9.04 -11.67
CA PHE A 4 7.17 9.26 -10.22
C PHE A 4 6.60 8.10 -9.38
N ALA A 5 5.71 7.28 -9.95
CA ALA A 5 5.07 6.20 -9.21
C ALA A 5 6.03 5.04 -8.92
N THR A 6 6.81 4.62 -9.93
CA THR A 6 7.71 3.47 -9.81
C THR A 6 8.86 3.74 -8.84
N ASP A 7 9.43 4.94 -8.87
CA ASP A 7 10.48 5.35 -7.94
C ASP A 7 9.97 5.38 -6.48
N THR A 8 8.75 5.91 -6.31
CA THR A 8 8.06 5.89 -5.01
C THR A 8 7.85 4.48 -4.49
N LEU A 9 7.37 3.55 -5.33
CA LEU A 9 7.15 2.16 -4.93
C LEU A 9 8.46 1.48 -4.52
N ASN A 10 9.57 1.82 -5.16
CA ASN A 10 10.89 1.28 -4.84
C ASN A 10 11.47 1.82 -3.51
N LEU A 11 10.96 2.95 -3.00
CA LEU A 11 11.32 3.53 -1.70
C LEU A 11 10.54 2.93 -0.51
N LEU A 12 9.50 2.15 -0.80
CA LEU A 12 8.67 1.49 0.21
C LEU A 12 9.30 0.17 0.62
N SER A 13 9.20 -0.17 1.91
CA SER A 13 9.57 -1.50 2.38
C SER A 13 8.52 -2.53 1.96
N ASP A 14 8.90 -3.82 1.92
CA ASP A 14 7.97 -4.94 1.67
C ASP A 14 6.66 -4.83 2.48
N ARG A 15 6.76 -4.51 3.77
CA ARG A 15 5.57 -4.33 4.63
C ARG A 15 4.69 -3.16 4.22
N GLU A 16 5.27 -2.08 3.71
CA GLU A 16 4.53 -0.93 3.22
C GLU A 16 3.84 -1.24 1.88
N LEU A 17 4.52 -2.00 1.01
CA LEU A 17 3.95 -2.51 -0.25
C LEU A 17 2.82 -3.51 0.02
N GLU A 18 2.96 -4.39 1.01
CA GLU A 18 1.93 -5.35 1.42
C GLU A 18 0.65 -4.64 1.92
N VAL A 19 0.80 -3.58 2.75
CA VAL A 19 -0.33 -2.72 3.16
C VAL A 19 -0.99 -2.05 1.96
N LEU A 20 -0.21 -1.51 1.03
CA LEU A 20 -0.71 -0.88 -0.20
C LEU A 20 -1.44 -1.87 -1.10
N GLY A 21 -0.90 -3.09 -1.26
CA GLY A 21 -1.52 -4.15 -2.05
C GLY A 21 -2.92 -4.47 -1.53
N HIS A 22 -3.06 -4.70 -0.23
CA HIS A 22 -4.38 -4.93 0.36
C HIS A 22 -5.32 -3.73 0.23
N LEU A 23 -4.81 -2.51 0.27
CA LEU A 23 -5.62 -1.32 0.02
C LEU A 23 -6.11 -1.26 -1.44
N ALA A 24 -5.29 -1.71 -2.40
CA ALA A 24 -5.64 -1.81 -3.82
C ALA A 24 -6.76 -2.84 -4.06
N GLU A 25 -6.74 -3.94 -3.30
CA GLU A 25 -7.79 -4.96 -3.29
C GLU A 25 -9.12 -4.44 -2.68
N GLY A 26 -9.13 -3.21 -2.14
CA GLY A 26 -10.30 -2.61 -1.51
C GLY A 26 -10.50 -3.03 -0.06
N HIS A 27 -9.50 -3.63 0.59
CA HIS A 27 -9.59 -3.96 2.00
C HIS A 27 -9.61 -2.69 2.88
N THR A 28 -10.41 -2.76 3.95
CA THR A 28 -10.44 -1.71 4.97
C THR A 28 -9.22 -1.80 5.88
N TYR A 29 -8.84 -0.70 6.53
CA TYR A 29 -7.68 -0.69 7.45
C TYR A 29 -7.78 -1.77 8.53
N THR A 30 -8.99 -2.07 9.01
CA THR A 30 -9.25 -3.14 9.98
C THR A 30 -9.02 -4.53 9.40
N SER A 31 -9.42 -4.76 8.15
CA SER A 31 -9.17 -6.02 7.43
C SER A 31 -7.69 -6.23 7.16
N ILE A 32 -6.98 -5.17 6.75
CA ILE A 32 -5.52 -5.17 6.53
C ILE A 32 -4.81 -5.49 7.83
N ALA A 33 -5.18 -4.80 8.91
CA ALA A 33 -4.65 -5.03 10.25
C ALA A 33 -4.81 -6.49 10.67
N ARG A 34 -6.00 -7.07 10.47
CA ARG A 34 -6.26 -8.48 10.78
C ARG A 34 -5.43 -9.45 9.93
N ARG A 35 -5.25 -9.17 8.63
CA ARG A 35 -4.44 -10.00 7.72
C ARG A 35 -2.96 -9.98 8.05
N MET A 36 -2.44 -8.80 8.39
CA MET A 36 -1.02 -8.62 8.73
C MET A 36 -0.73 -8.89 10.21
N ASN A 37 -1.73 -9.29 11.00
CA ASN A 37 -1.63 -9.46 12.46
C ASN A 37 -1.11 -8.19 13.17
N LEU A 38 -1.59 -7.04 12.73
CA LEU A 38 -1.27 -5.70 13.22
C LEU A 38 -2.50 -5.03 13.85
N SER A 39 -2.28 -3.94 14.58
CA SER A 39 -3.35 -3.05 15.00
C SER A 39 -3.73 -2.07 13.88
N PRO A 40 -5.01 -1.66 13.78
CA PRO A 40 -5.44 -0.65 12.80
C PRO A 40 -4.68 0.68 12.94
N HIS A 41 -4.24 1.01 14.16
CA HIS A 41 -3.36 2.16 14.42
C HIS A 41 -1.96 2.01 13.79
N THR A 42 -1.42 0.79 13.79
CA THR A 42 -0.14 0.49 13.14
C THR A 42 -0.28 0.59 11.61
N VAL A 43 -1.39 0.10 11.05
CA VAL A 43 -1.70 0.26 9.63
C VAL A 43 -1.82 1.74 9.25
N ASP A 44 -2.49 2.56 10.05
CA ASP A 44 -2.54 4.01 9.83
C ASP A 44 -1.14 4.64 9.86
N THR A 45 -0.29 4.22 10.80
CA THR A 45 1.10 4.68 10.87
C THR A 45 1.88 4.32 9.60
N TYR A 46 1.74 3.10 9.09
CA TYR A 46 2.34 2.70 7.82
C TYR A 46 1.83 3.56 6.66
N LEU A 47 0.51 3.76 6.55
CA LEU A 47 -0.08 4.62 5.52
C LEU A 47 0.43 6.06 5.61
N ARG A 48 0.64 6.59 6.81
CA ARG A 48 1.21 7.93 7.03
C ARG A 48 2.67 8.02 6.61
N ARG A 49 3.46 6.96 6.83
CA ARG A 49 4.86 6.88 6.35
C ARG A 49 4.92 6.76 4.84
N ILE A 50 4.08 5.90 4.24
CA ILE A 50 3.92 5.76 2.79
C ILE A 50 3.56 7.11 2.17
N ARG A 51 2.59 7.84 2.74
CA ARG A 51 2.22 9.20 2.33
C ARG A 51 3.41 10.16 2.34
N GLY A 52 4.20 10.13 3.41
CA GLY A 52 5.40 10.96 3.54
C GLY A 52 6.46 10.62 2.48
N LYS A 53 6.71 9.34 2.24
CA LYS A 53 7.67 8.86 1.22
C LYS A 53 7.21 9.18 -0.21
N ALA A 54 5.92 9.03 -0.47
CA ALA A 54 5.31 9.29 -1.76
C ALA A 54 5.02 10.77 -2.03
N GLY A 55 5.14 11.64 -1.01
CA GLY A 55 4.75 13.05 -1.10
C GLY A 55 3.25 13.25 -1.34
N VAL A 56 2.40 12.28 -0.96
CA VAL A 56 0.94 12.34 -1.18
C VAL A 56 0.18 12.50 0.13
N SER A 57 -0.69 13.50 0.21
CA SER A 57 -1.49 13.74 1.42
C SER A 57 -2.90 13.14 1.36
N ASN A 58 -3.37 12.75 0.17
CA ASN A 58 -4.77 12.38 -0.05
C ASN A 58 -4.97 10.86 -0.18
N ARG A 59 -6.08 10.35 0.38
CA ARG A 59 -6.47 8.93 0.28
C ARG A 59 -6.64 8.48 -1.18
N ALA A 60 -7.16 9.36 -2.03
CA ALA A 60 -7.34 9.06 -3.46
C ALA A 60 -6.00 8.80 -4.17
N HIS A 61 -4.96 9.58 -3.86
CA HIS A 61 -3.61 9.34 -4.38
C HIS A 61 -3.01 8.04 -3.85
N LEU A 62 -3.31 7.70 -2.59
CA LEU A 62 -2.86 6.45 -2.00
C LEU A 62 -3.53 5.24 -2.67
N MET A 63 -4.82 5.32 -2.98
CA MET A 63 -5.52 4.33 -3.81
C MET A 63 -4.93 4.24 -5.22
N LEU A 64 -4.57 5.37 -5.84
CA LEU A 64 -3.95 5.38 -7.16
C LEU A 64 -2.58 4.67 -7.14
N LEU A 65 -1.75 4.93 -6.13
CA LEU A 65 -0.48 4.24 -5.90
C LEU A 65 -0.69 2.74 -5.65
N ALA A 66 -1.70 2.39 -4.85
CA ALA A 66 -2.08 1.00 -4.57
C ALA A 66 -2.41 0.25 -5.87
N LEU A 67 -3.25 0.85 -6.73
CA LEU A 67 -3.61 0.29 -8.03
C LEU A 67 -2.41 0.16 -8.97
N GLN A 68 -1.44 1.08 -8.89
CA GLN A 68 -0.20 1.01 -9.66
C GLN A 68 0.72 -0.10 -9.15
N ALA A 69 0.79 -0.32 -7.83
CA ALA A 69 1.55 -1.40 -7.22
C ALA A 69 1.00 -2.78 -7.61
N THR A 70 -0.33 -2.95 -7.62
CA THR A 70 -1.00 -4.18 -8.08
C THR A 70 -0.75 -4.49 -9.56
N ARG A 71 -0.37 -3.49 -10.37
CA ARG A 71 -0.06 -3.70 -11.79
C ARG A 71 1.30 -4.38 -12.02
N LEU A 72 2.11 -4.56 -10.97
CA LEU A 72 3.34 -5.35 -11.01
C LEU A 72 2.98 -6.81 -10.64
N PRO A 73 2.98 -7.75 -11.60
CA PRO A 73 2.44 -9.10 -11.45
C PRO A 73 3.39 -10.07 -10.71
N GLU A 74 4.06 -9.62 -9.64
CA GLU A 74 5.06 -10.42 -8.92
C GLU A 74 4.69 -10.75 -7.46
N PHE A 75 3.62 -10.17 -6.91
CA PHE A 75 3.11 -10.60 -5.60
C PHE A 75 2.13 -11.76 -5.76
N GLY A 76 2.70 -12.97 -5.89
CA GLY A 76 1.99 -14.25 -5.82
C GLY A 76 1.37 -14.53 -4.45
N LEU A 77 0.37 -13.74 -4.06
CA LEU A 77 -0.45 -14.02 -2.89
C LEU A 77 -1.66 -14.84 -3.32
N THR A 78 -1.41 -16.15 -3.43
CA THR A 78 -2.43 -17.19 -3.38
C THR A 78 -3.37 -16.91 -2.20
N GLN A 79 -4.63 -16.59 -2.52
CA GLN A 79 -5.74 -16.72 -1.59
C GLN A 79 -6.26 -18.15 -1.73
N VAL A 80 -5.97 -18.99 -0.72
CA VAL A 80 -6.66 -20.27 -0.48
C VAL A 80 -8.01 -20.04 0.18
#